data_AF-R7V7Q2-F1
#
_entry.id   AF-R7V7Q2-F1
#
_cell.length_a   1.000
_cell.length_b   1.000
_cell.length_c   1.000
_cell.angle_alpha   90.00
_cell.angle_beta   90.00
_cell.angle_gamma   90.00
#
_symmetry.space_group_name_H-M   'P 1'
#
loop_
_entity.id
_entity.type
_entity.pdbx_description
1 polymer ?
#
loop_
_entity_poly.entity_id
_entity_poly.type
_entity_poly.pdbx_seq_one_letter_code
_entity_poly.pdbx_strand_id
1 'polypeptide(L)'
;MTVNCRAGLHTLQFDISLGTALQQLHGLPDWSEADPFHPEQNLENVDVECQYRGCYQDSNDRVLKSIAYTVDTNGVNSNGRCIRDCSDLGFTFAGTEAGNECYCDNRYDYDRHGSKPDQCSWKCRGNTDETCGGKWSIQIYSVCPTGKYKREGDPVINKEPNCKNECHCEDELSCFFTNGTCKDGCAIGWRGITCNER
;
A
#
# COMPACT_ATOMS: atom_id res chain seq x y z
N MET A 1 -18.39 2.43 -7.11
CA MET A 1 -17.72 1.12 -7.14
C MET A 1 -17.18 0.90 -5.74
N THR A 2 -17.64 -0.13 -5.04
CA THR A 2 -17.15 -0.46 -3.69
C THR A 2 -15.90 -1.31 -3.87
N VAL A 3 -14.71 -0.74 -3.63
CA VAL A 3 -13.45 -1.48 -3.65
C VAL A 3 -13.42 -2.30 -2.36
N ASN A 4 -13.61 -3.62 -2.48
CA ASN A 4 -13.48 -4.54 -1.34
C ASN A 4 -11.99 -4.76 -1.07
N CYS A 5 -11.46 -4.04 -0.10
CA CYS A 5 -10.10 -4.23 0.43
C CYS A 5 -10.03 -5.54 1.22
N ARG A 6 -9.97 -6.68 0.54
CA ARG A 6 -9.59 -7.94 1.16
C ARG A 6 -8.07 -8.01 1.20
N ALA A 7 -7.54 -8.22 2.41
CA ALA A 7 -6.17 -8.65 2.63
C ALA A 7 -5.84 -9.82 1.69
N GLY A 8 -4.63 -9.85 1.14
CA GLY A 8 -4.08 -10.99 0.41
C GLY A 8 -4.47 -12.33 1.04
N LEU A 9 -5.51 -12.91 0.46
CA LEU A 9 -6.00 -14.28 0.54
C LEU A 9 -7.14 -14.31 -0.46
N HIS A 10 -6.87 -14.91 -1.62
CA HIS A 10 -7.88 -15.28 -2.59
C HIS A 10 -9.02 -16.01 -1.89
N THR A 11 -10.11 -15.31 -1.60
CA THR A 11 -11.41 -15.95 -1.46
C THR A 11 -12.01 -15.99 -2.84
N LEU A 12 -11.87 -17.15 -3.47
CA LEU A 12 -12.72 -17.58 -4.57
C LEU A 12 -14.18 -17.33 -4.16
N GLN A 13 -14.86 -16.38 -4.81
CA GLN A 13 -16.32 -16.40 -4.84
C GLN A 13 -16.73 -17.46 -5.87
N PHE A 14 -17.08 -18.65 -5.39
CA PHE A 14 -17.82 -19.61 -6.19
C PHE A 14 -19.28 -19.16 -6.24
N ASP A 15 -19.73 -18.79 -7.43
CA ASP A 15 -21.15 -18.60 -7.72
C ASP A 15 -21.82 -19.98 -7.78
N ILE A 16 -22.85 -20.20 -6.97
CA ILE A 16 -23.63 -21.45 -6.96
C ILE A 16 -24.64 -21.35 -8.10
N SER A 17 -24.18 -21.58 -9.34
CA SER A 17 -25.08 -21.92 -10.44
C SER A 17 -24.32 -22.69 -11.50
N LEU A 18 -24.88 -23.84 -11.86
CA LEU A 18 -24.44 -24.79 -12.89
C LEU A 18 -23.38 -25.80 -12.41
N GLY A 19 -23.88 -26.89 -11.84
CA GLY A 19 -23.09 -28.07 -11.52
C GLY A 19 -22.55 -28.78 -12.77
N THR A 20 -21.32 -29.26 -12.67
CA THR A 20 -20.90 -30.63 -13.06
C THR A 20 -19.43 -30.81 -12.71
N ALA A 21 -19.12 -31.91 -12.05
CA ALA A 21 -17.76 -32.34 -11.72
C ALA A 21 -17.23 -33.27 -12.82
N LEU A 22 -15.95 -33.14 -13.16
CA LEU A 22 -15.18 -34.22 -13.79
C LEU A 22 -13.75 -34.25 -13.21
N GLN A 23 -13.45 -35.36 -12.56
CA GLN A 23 -12.13 -35.79 -12.08
C GLN A 23 -11.46 -36.62 -13.17
N GLN A 24 -10.17 -36.40 -13.45
CA GLN A 24 -9.13 -37.40 -13.20
C GLN A 24 -7.72 -36.87 -13.48
N LEU A 25 -6.87 -37.02 -12.45
CA LEU A 25 -5.41 -36.89 -12.45
C LEU A 25 -4.78 -38.09 -13.18
N HIS A 26 -3.53 -37.96 -13.65
CA HIS A 26 -2.37 -38.82 -13.30
C HIS A 26 -1.17 -38.53 -14.23
N GLY A 27 -0.03 -38.14 -13.63
CA GLY A 27 1.27 -37.98 -14.30
C GLY A 27 2.24 -37.07 -13.52
N LEU A 28 2.81 -37.56 -12.41
CA LEU A 28 3.96 -37.00 -11.67
C LEU A 28 4.98 -38.16 -11.50
N PRO A 29 6.32 -37.97 -11.43
CA PRO A 29 7.03 -37.27 -10.32
C PRO A 29 8.30 -36.50 -10.83
N ASP A 30 9.15 -35.80 -10.08
CA ASP A 30 9.71 -35.97 -8.73
C ASP A 30 10.39 -34.64 -8.27
N TRP A 31 10.55 -34.45 -6.97
CA TRP A 31 10.93 -33.19 -6.30
C TRP A 31 12.43 -33.10 -6.03
N SER A 32 13.08 -32.05 -6.51
CA SER A 32 14.32 -31.54 -5.90
C SER A 32 14.31 -30.00 -5.88
N GLU A 33 13.91 -29.48 -4.72
CA GLU A 33 14.30 -28.17 -4.17
C GLU A 33 13.81 -26.89 -4.89
N ALA A 34 12.58 -26.47 -4.57
CA ALA A 34 12.24 -25.09 -4.25
C ALA A 34 10.94 -25.08 -3.44
N ASP A 35 10.97 -24.48 -2.24
CA ASP A 35 9.81 -24.25 -1.40
C ASP A 35 8.74 -23.44 -2.18
N PRO A 36 7.48 -23.92 -2.32
CA PRO A 36 6.47 -23.24 -3.11
C PRO A 36 5.96 -21.95 -2.46
N PHE A 37 6.46 -21.57 -1.27
CA PHE A 37 6.00 -20.39 -0.57
C PHE A 37 6.49 -19.05 -1.13
N HIS A 38 7.51 -18.99 -1.99
CA HIS A 38 7.88 -17.73 -2.65
C HIS A 38 8.65 -17.91 -3.97
N PRO A 39 7.97 -17.98 -5.14
CA PRO A 39 8.56 -17.55 -6.41
C PRO A 39 8.06 -16.14 -6.72
N GLU A 40 8.96 -15.16 -6.62
CA GLU A 40 8.80 -13.78 -7.11
C GLU A 40 7.49 -13.08 -6.74
N GLN A 41 7.38 -12.66 -5.48
CA GLN A 41 6.48 -11.54 -5.17
C GLN A 41 7.03 -10.32 -5.91
N ASN A 42 6.46 -10.04 -7.07
CA ASN A 42 6.61 -8.76 -7.72
C ASN A 42 6.05 -7.70 -6.76
N LEU A 43 6.94 -7.05 -6.00
CA LEU A 43 6.67 -6.00 -5.01
C LEU A 43 5.98 -4.76 -5.61
N GLU A 44 5.61 -4.79 -6.88
CA GLU A 44 4.99 -3.73 -7.65
C GLU A 44 3.48 -3.60 -7.41
N ASN A 45 2.81 -4.62 -6.86
CA ASN A 45 1.38 -4.58 -6.56
C ASN A 45 1.12 -4.61 -5.06
N VAL A 46 1.63 -3.59 -4.36
CA VAL A 46 1.06 -3.13 -3.09
C VAL A 46 -0.45 -2.94 -3.29
N ASP A 47 -1.30 -3.13 -2.28
CA ASP A 47 -2.74 -2.77 -2.34
C ASP A 47 -2.91 -1.22 -2.39
N VAL A 48 -2.17 -0.55 -3.28
CA VAL A 48 -2.14 0.90 -3.53
C VAL A 48 -3.55 1.40 -3.79
N GLU A 49 -4.39 0.58 -4.43
CA GLU A 49 -5.80 0.88 -4.67
C GLU A 49 -6.58 1.12 -3.37
N CYS A 50 -6.29 0.38 -2.30
CA CYS A 50 -6.93 0.55 -0.99
C CYS A 50 -6.39 1.75 -0.20
N GLN A 51 -5.19 2.20 -0.54
CA GLN A 51 -4.57 3.38 0.04
C GLN A 51 -4.94 4.65 -0.72
N TYR A 52 -5.31 4.54 -2.00
CA TYR A 52 -5.66 5.70 -2.83
C TYR A 52 -6.87 6.46 -2.26
N ARG A 53 -6.74 7.77 -2.16
CA ARG A 53 -7.78 8.68 -1.65
C ARG A 53 -8.31 9.61 -2.72
N GLY A 54 -7.58 9.78 -3.82
CA GLY A 54 -8.01 10.58 -4.96
C GLY A 54 -6.92 11.51 -5.46
N CYS A 55 -7.29 12.29 -6.47
CA CYS A 55 -6.50 13.37 -7.00
C CYS A 55 -7.04 14.71 -6.53
N TYR A 56 -6.16 15.58 -6.03
CA TYR A 56 -6.51 16.87 -5.43
C TYR A 56 -5.68 18.00 -6.03
N GLN A 57 -6.26 19.20 -6.07
CA GLN A 57 -5.56 20.42 -6.46
C GLN A 57 -4.46 20.73 -5.44
N ASP A 58 -3.24 20.99 -5.92
CA ASP A 58 -2.17 21.54 -5.08
C ASP A 58 -1.89 23.01 -5.39
N SER A 59 -1.21 23.72 -4.49
CA SER A 59 -0.90 25.13 -4.64
C SER A 59 0.35 25.53 -3.85
N ASN A 60 0.71 26.80 -3.86
CA ASN A 60 1.78 27.32 -3.00
C ASN A 60 1.50 27.06 -1.50
N ASP A 61 0.22 27.06 -1.08
CA ASP A 61 -0.17 26.46 0.19
C ASP A 61 -0.32 24.94 0.01
N ARG A 62 0.81 24.23 0.07
CA ARG A 62 0.92 22.81 -0.31
C ARG A 62 -0.04 21.89 0.45
N VAL A 63 -0.80 21.07 -0.27
CA VAL A 63 -1.71 20.03 0.28
C VAL A 63 -0.96 19.19 1.32
N LEU A 64 0.15 18.58 0.91
CA LEU A 64 1.11 17.90 1.78
C LEU A 64 2.39 18.73 1.86
N LYS A 65 2.85 19.07 3.08
CA LYS A 65 3.92 20.06 3.27
C LYS A 65 5.34 19.49 3.25
N SER A 66 5.53 18.24 3.66
CA SER A 66 6.86 17.66 3.82
C SER A 66 7.27 16.97 2.54
N ILE A 67 8.39 17.37 1.93
CA ILE A 67 8.93 16.63 0.78
C ILE A 67 9.77 15.47 1.29
N ALA A 68 9.43 14.25 0.89
CA ALA A 68 10.27 13.08 1.17
C ALA A 68 11.44 13.03 0.18
N TYR A 69 11.15 13.22 -1.10
CA TYR A 69 12.18 13.30 -2.15
C TYR A 69 11.64 13.94 -3.44
N THR A 70 12.58 14.39 -4.26
CA THR A 70 12.39 14.65 -5.70
C THR A 70 13.45 13.86 -6.44
N VAL A 71 13.06 13.10 -7.47
CA VAL A 71 14.03 12.39 -8.31
C VAL A 71 14.40 13.21 -9.54
N ASP A 72 15.63 13.03 -10.00
CA ASP A 72 16.15 13.65 -11.23
C ASP A 72 15.68 12.91 -12.49
N THR A 73 16.28 13.22 -13.65
CA THR A 73 15.90 12.63 -14.95
C THR A 73 16.16 11.13 -15.04
N ASN A 74 17.14 10.61 -14.29
CA ASN A 74 17.55 9.20 -14.32
C ASN A 74 17.01 8.40 -13.12
N GLY A 75 16.43 9.09 -12.13
CA GLY A 75 15.83 8.45 -10.98
C GLY A 75 14.50 7.75 -11.27
N VAL A 76 14.01 7.03 -10.27
CA VAL A 76 12.75 6.27 -10.34
C VAL A 76 11.81 6.75 -9.24
N ASN A 77 10.58 7.08 -9.63
CA ASN A 77 9.48 7.37 -8.74
C ASN A 77 8.39 6.30 -8.92
N SER A 78 7.72 5.98 -7.83
CA SER A 78 6.53 5.14 -7.85
C SER A 78 5.61 5.47 -6.70
N ASN A 79 4.31 5.17 -6.83
CA ASN A 79 3.37 5.37 -5.72
C ASN A 79 3.74 4.49 -4.53
N GLY A 80 4.07 3.21 -4.78
CA GLY A 80 4.51 2.29 -3.73
C GLY A 80 5.80 2.75 -3.02
N ARG A 81 6.75 3.36 -3.75
CA ARG A 81 7.93 3.96 -3.14
C ARG A 81 7.58 5.15 -2.26
N CYS A 82 6.74 6.06 -2.75
CA CYS A 82 6.34 7.23 -1.97
C CYS A 82 5.58 6.84 -0.69
N ILE A 83 4.66 5.88 -0.81
CA ILE A 83 3.92 5.30 0.31
C ILE A 83 4.88 4.76 1.38
N ARG A 84 5.85 3.93 0.98
CA ARG A 84 6.82 3.34 1.90
C ARG A 84 7.67 4.42 2.56
N ASP A 85 8.26 5.31 1.78
CA ASP A 85 9.18 6.32 2.30
C ASP A 85 8.45 7.28 3.28
N CYS A 86 7.18 7.66 3.01
CA CYS A 86 6.37 8.44 3.96
C CYS A 86 5.98 7.65 5.22
N SER A 87 5.70 6.36 5.09
CA SER A 87 5.44 5.46 6.21
C SER A 87 6.65 5.35 7.14
N ASP A 88 7.84 5.14 6.57
CA ASP A 88 9.10 5.03 7.33
C ASP A 88 9.46 6.33 8.04
N LEU A 89 9.06 7.47 7.46
CA LEU A 89 9.19 8.79 8.08
C LEU A 89 8.09 9.08 9.14
N GLY A 90 7.17 8.14 9.39
CA GLY A 90 6.14 8.25 10.41
C GLY A 90 4.95 9.14 10.04
N PHE A 91 4.68 9.32 8.75
CA PHE A 91 3.52 10.07 8.28
C PHE A 91 2.27 9.20 8.12
N THR A 92 1.11 9.84 8.01
CA THR A 92 -0.19 9.20 7.75
C THR A 92 -0.73 9.44 6.34
N PHE A 93 -0.11 10.36 5.59
CA PHE A 93 -0.38 10.56 4.17
C PHE A 93 0.89 10.60 3.35
N ALA A 94 0.79 10.04 2.15
CA ALA A 94 1.76 10.14 1.08
C ALA A 94 1.08 10.75 -0.15
N GLY A 95 1.84 11.41 -1.00
CA GLY A 95 1.32 11.86 -2.27
C GLY A 95 2.37 12.12 -3.33
N THR A 96 2.04 11.75 -4.57
CA THR A 96 2.90 11.91 -5.72
C THR A 96 2.44 13.07 -6.59
N GLU A 97 3.39 13.90 -7.03
CA GLU A 97 3.14 15.06 -7.89
C GLU A 97 4.20 15.15 -8.99
N ALA A 98 3.85 15.81 -10.10
CA ALA A 98 4.74 16.15 -11.22
C ALA A 98 5.47 14.95 -11.87
N GLY A 99 5.05 13.71 -11.57
CA GLY A 99 5.70 12.49 -12.00
C GLY A 99 6.92 12.10 -11.17
N ASN A 100 7.62 13.03 -10.52
CA ASN A 100 8.93 12.80 -9.89
C ASN A 100 9.04 13.25 -8.43
N GLU A 101 7.97 13.77 -7.84
CA GLU A 101 7.96 14.26 -6.45
C GLU A 101 7.17 13.32 -5.55
N CYS A 102 7.61 13.24 -4.29
CA CYS A 102 6.91 12.57 -3.21
C CYS A 102 6.81 13.49 -1.99
N TYR A 103 5.59 13.66 -1.51
CA TYR A 103 5.24 14.46 -0.36
C TYR A 103 4.57 13.62 0.72
N CYS A 104 4.73 14.04 1.97
CA CYS A 104 4.11 13.45 3.14
C CYS A 104 3.50 14.54 4.02
N ASP A 105 2.47 14.20 4.78
CA ASP A 105 1.90 15.06 5.83
C ASP A 105 1.10 14.21 6.81
N ASN A 106 0.69 14.81 7.92
CA ASN A 106 -0.21 14.21 8.91
C ASN A 106 -1.56 14.92 8.97
N ARG A 107 -1.76 15.97 8.18
CA ARG A 107 -3.02 16.71 8.16
C ARG A 107 -4.07 16.01 7.30
N TYR A 108 -5.29 15.97 7.84
CA TYR A 108 -6.46 15.36 7.22
C TYR A 108 -7.22 16.31 6.26
N ASP A 109 -6.73 17.52 6.08
CA ASP A 109 -7.32 18.57 5.23
C ASP A 109 -6.77 18.53 3.79
N TYR A 110 -6.46 17.33 3.28
CA TYR A 110 -5.85 17.15 1.97
C TYR A 110 -6.79 17.54 0.81
N ASP A 111 -8.09 17.66 1.07
CA ASP A 111 -9.12 18.07 0.13
C ASP A 111 -9.38 19.59 0.11
N ARG A 112 -8.65 20.39 0.90
CA ARG A 112 -8.95 21.82 1.14
C ARG A 112 -8.93 22.72 -0.11
N HIS A 113 -8.23 22.32 -1.17
CA HIS A 113 -8.17 23.04 -2.44
C HIS A 113 -9.08 22.44 -3.53
N GLY A 114 -9.81 21.36 -3.21
CA GLY A 114 -10.75 20.69 -4.09
C GLY A 114 -10.18 19.51 -4.88
N SER A 115 -11.06 18.60 -5.29
CA SER A 115 -10.71 17.40 -6.09
C SER A 115 -10.44 17.74 -7.56
N LYS A 116 -9.52 16.99 -8.17
CA LYS A 116 -9.12 17.09 -9.58
C LYS A 116 -8.97 15.71 -10.24
N PRO A 117 -10.01 14.85 -10.24
CA PRO A 117 -9.90 13.42 -10.59
C PRO A 117 -9.16 13.16 -11.91
N ASP A 118 -9.32 14.01 -12.93
CA ASP A 118 -8.75 13.82 -14.26
C ASP A 118 -7.36 14.47 -14.47
N GLN A 119 -6.83 15.19 -13.48
CA GLN A 119 -5.57 15.94 -13.61
C GLN A 119 -4.34 15.16 -13.14
N CYS A 120 -4.54 14.03 -12.47
CA CYS A 120 -3.48 13.15 -12.01
C CYS A 120 -3.11 12.09 -13.06
N SER A 121 -2.76 12.53 -14.26
CA SER A 121 -2.53 11.66 -15.44
C SER A 121 -1.06 11.56 -15.85
N TRP A 122 -0.14 12.21 -15.14
CA TRP A 122 1.28 12.19 -15.51
C TRP A 122 1.91 10.89 -15.07
N LYS A 123 2.67 10.26 -15.96
CA LYS A 123 3.40 9.03 -15.67
C LYS A 123 4.47 9.24 -14.62
N CYS A 124 4.70 8.23 -13.78
CA CYS A 124 5.80 8.28 -12.83
C CYS A 124 7.15 8.29 -13.57
N ARG A 125 8.10 9.06 -13.05
CA ARG A 125 9.46 9.14 -13.58
C ARG A 125 10.11 7.76 -13.46
N GLY A 126 10.58 7.20 -14.58
CA GLY A 126 11.23 5.89 -14.59
C GLY A 126 10.30 4.70 -14.34
N ASN A 127 8.99 4.92 -14.16
CA ASN A 127 7.97 3.88 -14.04
C ASN A 127 6.67 4.30 -14.76
N THR A 128 6.52 3.92 -16.03
CA THR A 128 5.39 4.40 -16.86
C THR A 128 4.10 3.60 -16.70
N ASP A 129 4.11 2.55 -15.89
CA ASP A 129 2.95 1.66 -15.72
C ASP A 129 1.89 2.26 -14.80
N GLU A 130 2.27 3.26 -14.01
CA GLU A 130 1.39 4.02 -13.13
C GLU A 130 1.49 5.53 -13.37
N THR A 131 0.68 6.28 -12.63
CA THR A 131 0.64 7.75 -12.68
C THR A 131 1.06 8.33 -11.33
N CYS A 132 1.74 9.47 -11.33
CA CYS A 132 2.29 10.14 -10.15
C CYS A 132 1.91 11.63 -10.15
N GLY A 133 0.61 11.89 -10.02
CA GLY A 133 0.06 13.24 -10.01
C GLY A 133 0.02 13.91 -11.37
N GLY A 134 0.15 15.24 -11.36
CA GLY A 134 0.13 16.12 -12.52
C GLY A 134 0.66 17.50 -12.16
N LYS A 135 0.38 18.48 -13.01
CA LYS A 135 0.76 19.88 -12.74
C LYS A 135 -0.13 20.46 -11.64
N TRP A 136 0.44 20.76 -10.47
CA TRP A 136 -0.32 21.27 -9.32
C TRP A 136 -1.51 20.36 -8.98
N SER A 137 -1.32 19.05 -9.14
CA SER A 137 -2.35 18.03 -8.92
C SER A 137 -1.68 16.82 -8.30
N ILE A 138 -2.04 16.51 -7.05
CA ILE A 138 -1.38 15.51 -6.24
C ILE A 138 -2.28 14.27 -6.09
N GLN A 139 -1.72 13.08 -6.31
CA GLN A 139 -2.38 11.82 -5.98
C GLN A 139 -2.12 11.52 -4.50
N ILE A 140 -3.18 11.36 -3.71
CA ILE A 140 -3.08 11.17 -2.27
C ILE A 140 -3.32 9.70 -1.92
N TYR A 141 -2.49 9.20 -1.01
CA TYR A 141 -2.58 7.88 -0.43
C TYR A 141 -2.59 7.99 1.09
N SER A 142 -3.47 7.24 1.75
CA SER A 142 -3.32 7.01 3.19
C SER A 142 -2.21 6.00 3.44
N VAL A 143 -1.39 6.27 4.43
CA VAL A 143 -0.36 5.35 4.91
C VAL A 143 -0.47 5.21 6.42
N CYS A 144 0.12 4.16 6.97
CA CYS A 144 0.34 4.05 8.41
C CYS A 144 1.84 4.13 8.68
N PRO A 145 2.26 4.83 9.74
CA PRO A 145 3.64 4.79 10.21
C PRO A 145 4.12 3.34 10.38
N THR A 146 5.39 3.12 10.09
CA THR A 146 6.03 1.81 10.31
C THR A 146 5.77 1.33 11.75
N GLY A 147 5.33 0.08 11.90
CA GLY A 147 4.92 -0.50 13.18
C GLY A 147 3.46 -0.25 13.60
N LYS A 148 2.60 0.43 12.81
CA LYS A 148 1.21 0.76 13.20
C LYS A 148 0.13 0.24 12.23
N TYR A 149 0.15 -1.05 11.87
CA TYR A 149 -0.78 -1.61 10.86
C TYR A 149 -1.90 -2.49 11.43
N LYS A 150 -3.13 -2.25 10.95
CA LYS A 150 -4.28 -3.15 11.12
C LYS A 150 -4.80 -3.62 9.75
N ARG A 151 -4.70 -4.92 9.46
CA ARG A 151 -5.25 -5.53 8.23
C ARG A 151 -6.75 -5.90 8.32
N GLU A 152 -7.35 -5.77 9.50
CA GLU A 152 -8.75 -6.12 9.72
C GLU A 152 -9.62 -4.87 9.86
N GLY A 153 -10.49 -4.63 8.88
CA GLY A 153 -11.43 -3.52 8.84
C GLY A 153 -11.13 -2.50 7.73
N ASP A 154 -11.90 -1.40 7.71
CA ASP A 154 -11.75 -0.36 6.69
C ASP A 154 -10.36 0.31 6.76
N PRO A 155 -9.71 0.62 5.62
CA PRO A 155 -8.40 1.27 5.60
C PRO A 155 -8.45 2.72 6.13
N VAL A 156 -9.66 3.26 6.29
CA VAL A 156 -9.93 4.59 6.85
C VAL A 156 -11.06 4.50 7.87
N ILE A 157 -10.88 5.11 9.04
CA ILE A 157 -11.92 5.30 10.04
C ILE A 157 -12.04 6.80 10.30
N ASN A 158 -13.22 7.39 10.10
CA ASN A 158 -13.46 8.83 10.32
C ASN A 158 -12.52 9.75 9.52
N LYS A 159 -12.19 9.40 8.27
CA LYS A 159 -11.18 10.08 7.41
C LYS A 159 -9.73 9.89 7.82
N GLU A 160 -9.46 9.16 8.91
CA GLU A 160 -8.11 8.84 9.36
C GLU A 160 -7.67 7.45 8.87
N PRO A 161 -6.42 7.27 8.42
CA PRO A 161 -5.87 5.95 8.17
C PRO A 161 -6.04 5.05 9.39
N ASN A 162 -6.48 3.81 9.16
CA ASN A 162 -6.71 2.86 10.23
C ASN A 162 -5.38 2.25 10.74
N CYS A 163 -4.68 3.02 11.58
CA CYS A 163 -3.38 2.64 12.15
C CYS A 163 -3.49 2.22 13.63
N LYS A 164 -4.66 1.70 14.04
CA LYS A 164 -5.01 1.49 15.46
C LYS A 164 -4.29 0.32 16.12
N ASN A 165 -3.68 -0.59 15.36
CA ASN A 165 -2.94 -1.70 15.91
C ASN A 165 -1.44 -1.44 15.77
N GLU A 166 -0.69 -1.80 16.80
CA GLU A 166 0.77 -1.76 16.83
C GLU A 166 1.30 -3.14 16.49
N CYS A 167 2.29 -3.23 15.60
CA CYS A 167 2.96 -4.50 15.35
C CYS A 167 3.85 -4.83 16.54
N HIS A 168 3.62 -5.97 17.18
CA HIS A 168 4.49 -6.44 18.26
C HIS A 168 5.55 -7.41 17.73
N CYS A 169 6.30 -6.96 16.72
CA CYS A 169 7.43 -7.70 16.18
C CYS A 169 8.60 -7.73 17.18
N GLU A 170 9.49 -8.71 17.06
CA GLU A 170 10.70 -8.78 17.89
C GLU A 170 11.56 -7.51 17.76
N ASP A 171 11.66 -6.98 16.54
CA ASP A 171 12.21 -5.66 16.24
C ASP A 171 11.16 -4.78 15.52
N GLU A 172 11.05 -3.49 15.89
CA GLU A 172 10.08 -2.54 15.29
C GLU A 172 10.27 -2.38 13.76
N LEU A 173 11.52 -2.49 13.29
CA LEU A 173 11.88 -2.43 11.87
C LEU A 173 11.46 -3.68 11.08
N SER A 174 11.06 -4.75 11.76
CA SER A 174 10.66 -6.01 11.14
C SER A 174 9.17 -6.05 10.83
N CYS A 175 8.40 -5.02 11.20
CA CYS A 175 7.01 -4.90 10.78
C CYS A 175 6.92 -4.45 9.32
N PHE A 176 6.53 -5.36 8.45
CA PHE A 176 6.43 -5.08 7.03
C PHE A 176 5.25 -4.13 6.75
N PHE A 177 5.55 -2.98 6.15
CA PHE A 177 4.61 -1.87 5.98
C PHE A 177 3.37 -2.20 5.13
N THR A 178 3.44 -3.22 4.28
CA THR A 178 2.31 -3.56 3.40
C THR A 178 1.27 -4.44 4.07
N ASN A 179 1.68 -5.25 5.06
CA ASN A 179 0.83 -6.32 5.57
C ASN A 179 0.98 -6.51 7.11
N GLY A 180 1.79 -5.71 7.77
CA GLY A 180 2.04 -5.81 9.20
C GLY A 180 2.68 -7.14 9.64
N THR A 181 3.24 -7.94 8.72
CA THR A 181 3.91 -9.19 9.09
C THR A 181 5.27 -8.91 9.70
N CYS A 182 5.61 -9.67 10.74
CA CYS A 182 6.91 -9.56 11.37
C CYS A 182 7.89 -10.55 10.74
N LYS A 183 8.92 -10.02 10.06
CA LYS A 183 9.94 -10.86 9.40
C LYS A 183 10.70 -11.75 10.40
N ASP A 184 11.05 -11.18 11.55
CA ASP A 184 11.88 -11.83 12.56
C ASP A 184 11.05 -12.44 13.69
N GLY A 185 9.73 -12.55 13.52
CA GLY A 185 8.82 -13.10 14.52
C GLY A 185 8.31 -12.08 15.52
N CYS A 186 7.61 -12.57 16.55
CA CYS A 186 6.89 -11.76 17.50
C CYS A 186 7.70 -11.51 18.78
N ALA A 187 7.55 -10.32 19.35
CA ALA A 187 8.01 -10.02 20.69
C ALA A 187 7.40 -11.01 21.71
N ILE A 188 8.11 -11.21 22.83
CA ILE A 188 7.68 -12.15 23.88
C ILE A 188 6.25 -11.85 24.33
N GLY A 189 5.40 -12.88 24.28
CA GLY A 189 3.99 -12.80 24.68
C GLY A 189 3.03 -12.45 23.55
N TRP A 190 3.51 -12.38 22.31
CA TRP A 190 2.70 -12.17 21.10
C TRP A 190 2.82 -13.35 20.13
N ARG A 191 1.75 -13.59 19.36
CA ARG A 191 1.66 -14.68 18.37
C ARG A 191 0.89 -14.26 17.11
N GLY A 192 0.91 -15.15 16.12
CA GLY A 192 0.32 -14.94 14.80
C GLY A 192 1.27 -14.22 13.84
N ILE A 193 1.00 -14.31 12.53
CA ILE A 193 1.89 -13.76 11.48
C ILE A 193 2.03 -12.22 11.52
N THR A 194 1.13 -11.53 12.22
CA THR A 194 1.15 -10.07 12.42
C THR A 194 1.40 -9.66 13.87
N CYS A 195 1.69 -10.64 14.75
CA CYS A 195 2.00 -10.42 16.17
C CYS A 195 0.97 -9.54 16.90
N ASN A 196 -0.32 -9.77 16.63
CA ASN A 196 -1.45 -9.02 17.20
C ASN A 196 -2.30 -9.85 18.18
N GLU A 197 -1.89 -11.10 18.44
CA GLU A 197 -2.58 -12.00 19.36
C GLU A 197 -1.74 -12.22 20.62
N ARG A 198 -2.39 -12.30 21.78
CA ARG A 198 -1.80 -12.79 23.04
C ARG A 198 -2.10 -14.27 23.22
#